data_AF-A0A257YDD6-F1
#
_entry.id   AF-A0A257YDD6-F1
#
_cell.length_a   1.000
_cell.length_b   1.000
_cell.length_c   1.000
_cell.angle_alpha   90.00
_cell.angle_beta   90.00
_cell.angle_gamma   90.00
#
_symmetry.space_group_name_H-M   'P 1'
#
loop_
_entity.id
_entity.type
_entity.pdbx_description
1 polymer ?
#
loop_
_entity_poly.entity_id
_entity_poly.type
_entity_poly.pdbx_seq_one_letter_code
_entity_poly.pdbx_strand_id
1 'polypeptide(L)'
;MVSCSPSAQESTANDLASAAPGPFSAEDKRVARALSVGNSQLLDAADSPYEQALLCNVAINYMAEALEQRGGLQPDQQQAVALARDFFAERARDLGLGRGKSPVEIERDQATKASSIPEGRAKAQLAIGCVQRLQNGGQS
;
A
#
# COMPACT_ATOMS: atom_id res chain seq x y z
N MET A 1 50.33 -42.05 -20.60
CA MET A 1 49.55 -41.80 -21.83
C MET A 1 48.10 -42.10 -21.51
N VAL A 2 47.32 -41.06 -21.21
CA VAL A 2 45.87 -41.16 -20.98
C VAL A 2 45.21 -40.35 -22.08
N SER A 3 44.40 -41.04 -22.87
CA SER A 3 43.65 -40.51 -24.00
C SER A 3 42.35 -39.91 -23.47
N CYS A 4 42.08 -38.64 -23.75
CA CYS A 4 40.75 -38.05 -23.60
C CYS A 4 40.30 -37.59 -24.98
N SER A 5 39.49 -38.42 -25.65
CA SER A 5 38.70 -37.98 -26.81
C SER A 5 37.46 -37.22 -26.31
N PRO A 6 37.12 -36.06 -26.89
CA PRO A 6 35.80 -35.46 -26.69
C PRO A 6 34.83 -36.08 -27.70
N SER A 7 33.88 -36.88 -27.23
CA SER A 7 32.68 -37.21 -28.00
C SER A 7 31.68 -36.07 -27.83
N ALA A 8 31.43 -35.35 -28.92
CA ALA A 8 30.32 -34.43 -29.05
C ALA A 8 29.01 -35.16 -28.79
N GLN A 9 28.28 -34.71 -27.77
CA GLN A 9 26.84 -34.90 -27.67
C GLN A 9 26.22 -33.54 -27.32
N GLU A 10 25.93 -32.79 -28.38
CA GLU A 10 24.81 -31.85 -28.38
C GLU A 10 23.54 -32.62 -28.04
N SER A 11 22.90 -32.29 -26.93
CA SER A 11 21.44 -32.42 -26.81
C SER A 11 20.92 -31.54 -25.67
N THR A 12 20.23 -30.48 -26.11
CA THR A 12 19.21 -29.68 -25.41
C THR A 12 19.61 -28.94 -24.14
N ALA A 13 20.34 -27.84 -24.34
CA ALA A 13 20.23 -26.64 -23.51
C ALA A 13 18.84 -25.97 -23.69
N ASN A 14 17.76 -26.67 -23.36
CA ASN A 14 16.39 -26.16 -23.51
C ASN A 14 15.40 -26.60 -22.42
N ASP A 15 15.88 -26.97 -21.23
CA ASP A 15 15.03 -27.25 -20.04
C ASP A 15 14.94 -26.07 -19.05
N LEU A 16 15.40 -24.89 -19.46
CA LEU A 16 15.10 -23.61 -18.80
C LEU A 16 14.22 -22.73 -19.67
N ALA A 17 13.50 -23.32 -20.63
CA ALA A 17 12.44 -22.67 -21.38
C ALA A 17 11.29 -22.28 -20.43
N SER A 18 11.51 -21.18 -19.72
CA SER A 18 10.57 -20.08 -19.51
C SER A 18 9.11 -20.53 -19.47
N ALA A 19 8.75 -21.25 -18.42
CA ALA A 19 7.38 -21.20 -17.96
C ALA A 19 7.14 -19.74 -17.55
N ALA A 20 6.56 -18.94 -18.45
CA ALA A 20 6.01 -17.65 -18.08
C ALA A 20 5.22 -17.87 -16.79
N PRO A 21 5.49 -17.13 -15.69
CA PRO A 21 4.82 -17.38 -14.44
C PRO A 21 3.32 -17.33 -14.73
N GLY A 22 2.64 -18.46 -14.51
CA GLY A 22 1.19 -18.50 -14.60
C GLY A 22 0.61 -17.43 -13.68
N PRO A 23 -0.63 -16.98 -13.92
CA PRO A 23 -1.27 -16.02 -13.04
C PRO A 23 -1.23 -16.55 -11.59
N PHE A 24 -0.74 -15.74 -10.65
CA PHE A 24 -0.67 -16.09 -9.23
C PHE A 24 -2.00 -16.64 -8.72
N SER A 25 -1.95 -17.79 -8.05
CA SER A 25 -3.12 -18.40 -7.43
C SER A 25 -3.69 -17.50 -6.32
N ALA A 26 -4.91 -17.77 -5.88
CA ALA A 26 -5.50 -17.06 -4.74
C ALA A 26 -4.65 -17.24 -3.46
N GLU A 27 -4.02 -18.39 -3.31
CA GLU A 27 -3.13 -18.70 -2.20
C GLU A 27 -1.81 -17.93 -2.29
N ASP A 28 -1.21 -17.83 -3.47
CA ASP A 28 0.02 -17.04 -3.68
C ASP A 28 -0.22 -15.55 -3.38
N LYS A 29 -1.38 -15.02 -3.80
CA LYS A 29 -1.80 -13.66 -3.49
C LYS A 29 -2.01 -13.47 -1.99
N ARG A 30 -2.54 -14.47 -1.28
CA ARG A 30 -2.72 -14.45 0.18
C ARG A 30 -1.37 -14.40 0.90
N VAL A 31 -0.41 -15.24 0.51
CA VAL A 31 0.94 -15.26 1.07
C VAL A 31 1.68 -13.96 0.76
N ALA A 32 1.59 -13.45 -0.46
CA ALA A 32 2.18 -12.16 -0.83
C ALA A 32 1.60 -10.99 -0.01
N ARG A 33 0.29 -11.02 0.27
CA ARG A 33 -0.36 -10.05 1.17
C ARG A 33 0.16 -10.17 2.61
N ALA A 34 0.39 -11.38 3.10
CA ALA A 34 0.95 -11.62 4.43
C ALA A 34 2.40 -11.15 4.57
N LEU A 35 3.16 -11.17 3.47
CA LEU A 35 4.53 -10.66 3.38
C LEU A 35 4.60 -9.15 3.07
N SER A 36 3.50 -8.53 2.66
CA SER A 36 3.46 -7.09 2.43
C SER A 36 3.66 -6.34 3.74
N VAL A 37 4.56 -5.36 3.72
CA VAL A 37 4.76 -4.44 4.85
C VAL A 37 3.49 -3.60 5.06
N GLY A 38 2.70 -3.34 4.01
CA GLY A 38 1.47 -2.58 4.09
C GLY A 38 0.27 -3.40 4.58
N ASN A 39 -0.60 -2.80 5.41
CA ASN A 39 -1.84 -3.45 5.86
C ASN A 39 -2.97 -3.16 4.87
N SER A 40 -3.04 -3.97 3.81
CA SER A 40 -4.17 -3.94 2.86
C SER A 40 -5.46 -4.50 3.45
N GLN A 41 -5.39 -5.36 4.47
CA GLN A 41 -6.60 -5.97 5.04
C GLN A 41 -7.49 -4.95 5.73
N LEU A 42 -6.93 -3.98 6.46
CA LEU A 42 -7.70 -2.87 7.05
C LEU A 42 -8.34 -1.97 5.99
N LEU A 43 -7.68 -1.79 4.84
CA LEU A 43 -8.24 -1.02 3.72
C LEU A 43 -9.32 -1.79 2.97
N ASP A 44 -9.13 -3.09 2.78
CA ASP A 44 -10.09 -3.99 2.14
C ASP A 44 -11.31 -4.25 3.03
N ALA A 45 -11.13 -4.20 4.36
CA ALA A 45 -12.20 -4.31 5.35
C ALA A 45 -12.98 -3.01 5.57
N ALA A 46 -12.52 -1.89 5.02
CA ALA A 46 -13.24 -0.64 5.12
C ALA A 46 -14.50 -0.71 4.23
N ASP A 47 -15.65 -0.42 4.82
CA ASP A 47 -16.96 -0.68 4.21
C ASP A 47 -17.23 0.16 2.96
N SER A 48 -16.41 1.19 2.70
CA SER A 48 -16.59 2.05 1.55
C SER A 48 -15.38 2.91 1.18
N PRO A 49 -15.36 3.49 -0.04
CA PRO A 49 -14.27 4.38 -0.49
C PRO A 49 -14.06 5.61 0.41
N TYR A 50 -15.13 6.10 1.04
CA TYR A 50 -15.05 7.21 2.01
C TYR A 50 -14.26 6.80 3.25
N GLU A 51 -14.56 5.63 3.81
CA GLU A 51 -13.84 5.14 4.98
C GLU A 51 -12.38 4.85 4.66
N GLN A 52 -12.09 4.31 3.47
CA GLN A 52 -10.73 4.10 3.00
C GLN A 52 -9.96 5.43 2.93
N ALA A 53 -10.58 6.49 2.40
CA ALA A 53 -9.97 7.81 2.35
C ALA A 53 -9.70 8.38 3.75
N LEU A 54 -10.63 8.23 4.70
CA LEU A 54 -10.42 8.64 6.10
C LEU A 54 -9.25 7.87 6.75
N LEU A 55 -9.23 6.55 6.61
CA LEU A 55 -8.17 5.69 7.14
C LEU A 55 -6.81 6.07 6.57
N CYS A 56 -6.74 6.33 5.26
CA CYS A 56 -5.51 6.76 4.60
C CYS A 56 -5.05 8.13 5.05
N ASN A 57 -5.95 9.11 5.15
CA ASN A 57 -5.61 10.44 5.66
C ASN A 57 -5.02 10.34 7.07
N VAL A 58 -5.69 9.63 7.98
CA VAL A 58 -5.21 9.39 9.35
C VAL A 58 -3.84 8.73 9.38
N ALA A 59 -3.65 7.65 8.62
CA ALA A 59 -2.41 6.88 8.64
C ALA A 59 -1.22 7.67 8.09
N ILE A 60 -1.44 8.44 7.01
CA ILE A 60 -0.39 9.26 6.40
C ILE A 60 -0.03 10.43 7.33
N ASN A 61 -1.01 11.07 7.98
CA ASN A 61 -0.74 12.11 8.99
C ASN A 61 0.13 11.57 10.12
N TYR A 62 -0.22 10.39 10.65
CA TYR A 62 0.59 9.73 11.68
C TYR A 62 2.03 9.47 11.22
N MET A 63 2.20 8.95 10.01
CA MET A 63 3.53 8.69 9.45
C MET A 63 4.33 9.98 9.25
N ALA A 64 3.69 11.05 8.80
CA ALA A 64 4.32 12.36 8.64
C ALA A 64 4.87 12.87 9.98
N GLU A 65 4.03 12.90 11.01
CA GLU A 65 4.39 13.35 12.36
C GLU A 65 5.51 12.47 12.95
N ALA A 66 5.42 11.15 12.80
CA ALA A 66 6.44 10.23 13.30
C ALA A 66 7.80 10.41 12.61
N LEU A 67 7.82 10.76 11.32
CA LEU A 67 9.06 10.99 10.56
C LEU A 67 9.67 12.36 10.88
N GLU A 68 8.83 13.38 11.05
CA GLU A 68 9.26 14.70 11.53
C GLU A 68 9.97 14.60 12.90
N GLN A 69 9.44 13.79 13.81
CA GLN A 69 10.03 13.57 15.14
C GLN A 69 11.36 12.80 15.14
N ARG A 70 11.67 12.03 14.08
CA ARG A 70 12.80 11.07 14.06
C ARG A 70 14.03 11.52 13.25
N GLY A 71 14.06 12.78 12.82
CA GLY A 71 15.16 13.31 12.01
C GLY A 71 14.69 14.03 10.74
N GLY A 72 13.38 14.14 10.53
CA GLY A 72 12.80 14.87 9.44
C GLY A 72 12.78 14.09 8.12
N LEU A 73 11.95 14.59 7.22
CA LEU A 73 11.87 14.13 5.84
C LEU A 73 12.76 15.01 4.96
N GLN A 74 13.36 14.44 3.93
CA GLN A 74 13.97 15.25 2.86
C GLN A 74 12.89 16.08 2.16
N PRO A 75 13.23 17.24 1.55
CA PRO A 75 12.23 18.12 0.93
C PRO A 75 11.27 17.40 -0.04
N ASP A 76 11.80 16.53 -0.89
CA ASP A 76 11.00 15.74 -1.83
C ASP A 76 10.03 14.79 -1.12
N GLN A 77 10.46 14.21 0.01
CA GLN A 77 9.63 13.33 0.82
C GLN A 77 8.56 14.12 1.58
N GLN A 78 8.88 15.31 2.08
CA GLN A 78 7.90 16.22 2.68
C GLN A 78 6.82 16.58 1.68
N GLN A 79 7.21 16.95 0.46
CA GLN A 79 6.28 17.29 -0.60
C GLN A 79 5.41 16.08 -0.98
N ALA A 80 5.99 14.88 -1.13
CA ALA A 80 5.24 13.68 -1.44
C ALA A 80 4.22 13.32 -0.34
N VAL A 81 4.61 13.46 0.93
CA VAL A 81 3.69 13.24 2.06
C VAL A 81 2.57 14.29 2.07
N ALA A 82 2.88 15.57 1.86
CA ALA A 82 1.88 16.63 1.78
C ALA A 82 0.85 16.35 0.66
N LEU A 83 1.32 16.02 -0.55
CA LEU A 83 0.46 15.66 -1.67
C LEU A 83 -0.45 14.47 -1.36
N ALA A 84 0.08 13.44 -0.70
CA ALA A 84 -0.71 12.27 -0.33
C ALA A 84 -1.78 12.61 0.73
N ARG A 85 -1.43 13.46 1.71
CA ARG A 85 -2.38 13.95 2.73
C ARG A 85 -3.52 14.72 2.08
N ASP A 86 -3.18 15.70 1.25
CA ASP A 86 -4.15 16.55 0.57
C ASP A 86 -5.09 15.72 -0.31
N PHE A 87 -4.54 14.78 -1.08
CA PHE A 87 -5.33 13.88 -1.91
C PHE A 87 -6.38 13.11 -1.10
N PHE A 88 -5.99 12.45 -0.01
CA PHE A 88 -6.94 11.66 0.78
C PHE A 88 -7.88 12.53 1.61
N ALA A 89 -7.47 13.72 2.04
CA ALA A 89 -8.33 14.69 2.70
C ALA A 89 -9.43 15.20 1.75
N GLU A 90 -9.06 15.60 0.54
CA GLU A 90 -10.00 16.03 -0.50
C GLU A 90 -10.94 14.87 -0.90
N ARG A 91 -10.37 13.68 -1.14
CA ARG A 91 -11.15 12.48 -1.47
C ARG A 91 -12.17 12.15 -0.38
N ALA A 92 -11.78 12.20 0.89
CA ALA A 92 -12.69 11.97 2.01
C ALA A 92 -13.78 13.05 2.06
N ARG A 93 -13.41 14.32 1.88
CA ARG A 93 -14.35 15.44 1.86
C ARG A 93 -15.39 15.27 0.77
N ASP A 94 -14.97 15.05 -0.47
CA ASP A 94 -15.85 14.98 -1.63
C ASP A 94 -16.80 13.76 -1.54
N LEU A 95 -16.28 12.60 -1.11
CA LEU A 95 -17.10 11.41 -0.87
C LEU A 95 -18.06 11.58 0.31
N GLY A 96 -17.65 12.30 1.35
CA GLY A 96 -18.50 12.61 2.51
C GLY A 96 -19.64 13.56 2.14
N LEU A 97 -19.34 14.63 1.40
CA LEU A 97 -20.33 15.56 0.87
C LEU A 97 -21.31 14.86 -0.08
N GLY A 98 -20.82 13.96 -0.95
CA GLY A 98 -21.66 13.13 -1.81
C GLY A 98 -22.61 12.19 -1.06
N ARG A 99 -22.36 11.95 0.23
CA ARG A 99 -23.25 11.19 1.15
C ARG A 99 -24.14 12.08 2.01
N GLY A 100 -24.14 13.39 1.77
CA GLY A 100 -24.91 14.35 2.56
C GLY A 100 -24.34 14.66 3.94
N LYS A 101 -23.08 14.29 4.22
CA LYS A 101 -22.40 14.68 5.47
C LYS A 101 -21.98 16.13 5.41
N SER A 102 -22.09 16.84 6.52
CA SER A 102 -21.51 18.15 6.72
C SER A 102 -19.99 18.07 6.94
N PRO A 103 -19.23 19.17 6.73
CA PRO A 103 -17.81 19.22 7.06
C PRO A 103 -17.49 18.80 8.51
N VAL A 104 -18.32 19.22 9.46
CA VAL A 104 -18.16 18.89 10.89
C VAL A 104 -18.33 17.38 11.15
N GLU A 105 -19.25 16.73 10.44
CA GLU A 105 -19.41 15.27 10.53
C GLU A 105 -18.22 14.53 9.92
N ILE A 106 -17.67 15.04 8.81
CA ILE A 106 -16.49 14.45 8.17
C ILE A 106 -15.28 14.53 9.11
N GLU A 107 -15.07 15.67 9.77
CA GLU A 107 -14.02 15.85 10.77
C GLU A 107 -14.21 14.92 11.97
N ARG A 108 -15.46 14.76 12.46
CA ARG A 108 -15.78 13.84 13.55
C ARG A 108 -15.50 12.39 13.18
N ASP A 109 -15.85 11.98 11.96
CA ASP A 109 -15.58 10.64 11.46
C ASP A 109 -14.07 10.40 11.35
N GLN A 110 -13.32 11.39 10.88
CA GLN A 110 -11.86 11.33 10.84
C GLN A 110 -11.26 11.13 12.24
N ALA A 111 -11.71 11.91 13.23
CA ALA A 111 -11.28 11.77 14.61
C ALA A 111 -11.63 10.39 15.20
N THR A 112 -12.80 9.86 14.85
CA THR A 112 -13.25 8.51 15.26
C THR A 112 -12.37 7.42 14.62
N LYS A 113 -12.01 7.57 13.34
CA LYS A 113 -11.08 6.62 12.69
C LYS A 113 -9.67 6.72 13.30
N ALA A 114 -9.22 7.94 13.64
CA ALA A 114 -7.93 8.17 14.28
C ALA A 114 -7.76 7.43 15.61
N SER A 115 -8.83 7.32 16.41
CA SER A 115 -8.84 6.57 17.67
C SER A 115 -9.08 5.06 17.49
N SER A 116 -9.65 4.63 16.35
CA SER A 116 -9.94 3.22 16.07
C SER A 116 -8.73 2.40 15.60
N ILE A 117 -7.71 3.04 15.04
CA ILE A 117 -6.52 2.35 14.51
C ILE A 117 -5.47 2.27 15.61
N PRO A 118 -4.95 1.07 15.94
CA PRO A 118 -3.85 0.93 16.90
C PRO A 118 -2.61 1.75 16.50
N GLU A 119 -2.00 2.45 17.46
CA GLU A 119 -0.81 3.28 17.23
C GLU A 119 0.41 2.49 16.72
N GLY A 120 1.41 3.21 16.23
CA GLY A 120 2.70 2.62 15.88
C GLY A 120 2.65 1.82 14.60
N ARG A 121 2.92 0.52 14.71
CA ARG A 121 3.10 -0.36 13.55
C ARG A 121 1.86 -0.39 12.67
N ALA A 122 0.65 -0.53 13.23
CA ALA A 122 -0.55 -0.68 12.42
C ALA A 122 -0.84 0.57 11.57
N LYS A 123 -0.73 1.79 12.15
CA LYS A 123 -0.85 3.05 11.39
C LYS A 123 0.23 3.18 10.31
N ALA A 124 1.48 2.82 10.59
CA ALA A 124 2.56 2.86 9.60
C ALA A 124 2.31 1.88 8.44
N GLN A 125 1.91 0.65 8.74
CA GLN A 125 1.56 -0.34 7.71
C GLN A 125 0.36 0.12 6.88
N LEU A 126 -0.63 0.77 7.51
CA LEU A 126 -1.78 1.33 6.81
C LEU A 126 -1.36 2.45 5.84
N ALA A 127 -0.48 3.35 6.29
CA ALA A 127 0.06 4.43 5.46
C ALA A 127 0.80 3.88 4.22
N ILE A 128 1.63 2.85 4.41
CA ILE A 128 2.33 2.16 3.31
C ILE A 128 1.32 1.56 2.31
N GLY A 129 0.27 0.91 2.80
CA GLY A 129 -0.79 0.36 1.96
C GLY A 129 -1.51 1.43 1.13
N CYS A 130 -1.78 2.59 1.72
CA CYS A 130 -2.40 3.72 1.03
C CYS A 130 -1.51 4.28 -0.08
N VAL A 131 -0.21 4.45 0.17
CA VAL A 131 0.75 4.91 -0.85
C VAL A 131 0.88 3.90 -1.99
N GLN A 132 0.91 2.60 -1.69
CA GLN A 132 0.93 1.55 -2.72
C GLN A 132 -0.30 1.61 -3.64
N ARG A 133 -1.48 1.96 -3.12
CA ARG A 133 -2.68 2.13 -3.96
C ARG A 133 -2.60 3.34 -4.88
N LEU A 134 -1.96 4.43 -4.44
CA LEU A 134 -1.70 5.58 -5.31
C LEU A 134 -0.78 5.20 -6.48
N GLN A 135 0.25 4.41 -6.21
CA GLN A 135 1.20 3.93 -7.24
C GLN A 135 0.54 2.99 -8.26
N ASN A 136 -0.43 2.20 -7.82
CA ASN A 136 -1.13 1.23 -8.66
C ASN A 136 -2.37 1.81 -9.40
N GLY A 137 -2.55 3.14 -9.42
CA GLY A 137 -3.58 3.80 -10.24
C GLY A 137 -4.94 4.03 -9.57
N GLY A 138 -5.03 4.00 -8.23
CA GLY A 138 -6.10 4.69 -7.50
C GLY A 138 -7.55 4.29 -7.77
N GLN A 139 -7.84 3.03 -8.13
CA GLN A 139 -9.23 2.54 -8.23
C GLN A 139 -9.57 1.57 -7.11
N SER A 140 -10.30 2.05 -6.10
CA SER A 140 -11.41 1.33 -5.45
C SER A 140 -12.36 2.33 -4.78
#